data_AF-A0A922XR47-F1
#
_entry.id   AF-A0A922XR47-F1
#
_cell.length_a   1.000
_cell.length_b   1.000
_cell.length_c   1.000
_cell.angle_alpha   90.00
_cell.angle_beta   90.00
_cell.angle_gamma   90.00
#
_symmetry.space_group_name_H-M   'P 1'
#
loop_
_entity.id
_entity.type
_entity.pdbx_description
1 polymer ?
#
loop_
_entity_poly.entity_id
_entity_poly.type
_entity_poly.pdbx_seq_one_letter_code
_entity_poly.pdbx_strand_id
1 'polypeptide(L)'
;MFAPFEELNENSRLWIYQASRAFSENEKNNIEATLHAFCEDWAAHGHPLRTSFRVEHNQFIILAADESYHLPSGCSIDSSVHVIKEIQQHTQIDFFDRTQIAFLT
;
A
#
# COMPACT_ATOMS: atom_id res chain seq x y z
N MET A 1 8.62 9.55 -0.74
CA MET A 1 8.76 10.33 0.51
C MET A 1 7.53 10.11 1.35
N PHE A 2 7.71 9.44 2.48
CA PHE A 2 6.61 9.17 3.39
C PHE A 2 6.14 10.47 4.05
N ALA A 3 4.83 10.60 4.19
CA ALA A 3 4.18 11.58 5.05
C ALA A 3 3.10 10.87 5.89
N PRO A 4 2.80 11.34 7.10
CA PRO A 4 1.62 10.90 7.84
C PRO A 4 0.37 10.99 6.96
N PHE A 5 -0.51 9.99 7.01
CA PHE A 5 -1.66 9.89 6.11
C PHE A 5 -2.60 11.10 6.23
N GLU A 6 -2.74 11.64 7.44
CA GLU A 6 -3.55 12.82 7.77
C GLU A 6 -3.05 14.11 7.12
N GLU A 7 -1.78 14.13 6.68
CA GLU A 7 -1.18 15.29 6.01
C GLU A 7 -1.28 15.23 4.49
N LEU A 8 -1.77 14.12 3.93
CA LEU A 8 -1.97 14.00 2.49
C LEU A 8 -3.16 14.86 2.02
N ASN A 9 -3.07 15.33 0.78
CA ASN A 9 -4.19 16.02 0.13
C ASN A 9 -5.44 15.12 0.08
N GLU A 10 -6.63 15.69 0.27
CA GLU A 10 -7.91 14.97 0.19
C GLU A 10 -8.17 14.31 -1.17
N ASN A 11 -7.54 14.82 -2.24
CA ASN A 11 -7.61 14.26 -3.59
C ASN A 11 -6.49 13.25 -3.89
N SER A 12 -5.77 12.79 -2.86
CA SER A 12 -4.74 11.76 -3.03
C SER A 12 -5.34 10.49 -3.60
N ARG A 13 -4.63 9.87 -4.52
CA ARG A 13 -5.05 8.61 -5.11
C ARG A 13 -4.74 7.46 -4.19
N LEU A 14 -5.71 6.56 -4.02
CA LEU A 14 -5.62 5.38 -3.18
C LEU A 14 -5.59 4.09 -4.01
N TRP A 15 -4.77 3.14 -3.58
CA TRP A 15 -4.83 1.74 -4.01
C TRP A 15 -5.11 0.87 -2.80
N ILE A 16 -6.20 0.10 -2.85
CA ILE A 16 -6.68 -0.71 -1.74
C ILE A 16 -6.53 -2.18 -2.13
N TYR A 17 -5.87 -2.95 -1.27
CA TYR A 17 -5.64 -4.38 -1.41
C TYR A 17 -6.27 -5.10 -0.24
N GLN A 18 -7.29 -5.92 -0.52
CA GLN A 18 -7.91 -6.80 0.46
C GLN A 18 -7.11 -8.09 0.54
N ALA A 19 -6.71 -8.47 1.74
CA ALA A 19 -6.06 -9.75 1.98
C ALA A 19 -7.09 -10.88 2.13
N SER A 20 -6.72 -12.08 1.70
CA SER A 20 -7.57 -13.28 1.78
C SER A 20 -7.90 -13.74 3.20
N ARG A 21 -7.14 -13.27 4.20
CA ARG A 21 -7.41 -13.45 5.64
C ARG A 21 -6.84 -12.29 6.44
N ALA A 22 -7.26 -12.17 7.70
CA ALA A 22 -6.65 -11.22 8.62
C ALA A 22 -5.17 -11.51 8.87
N PHE A 23 -4.40 -10.44 9.07
CA PHE A 23 -3.00 -10.45 9.49
C PHE A 23 -2.90 -10.81 10.98
N SER A 24 -1.90 -11.61 11.33
CA SER A 24 -1.39 -11.65 12.70
C SER A 24 -0.65 -10.35 13.03
N GLU A 25 -0.43 -10.09 14.31
CA GLU A 25 0.31 -8.90 14.77
C GLU A 25 1.73 -8.84 14.20
N ASN A 26 2.44 -9.99 14.15
CA ASN A 26 3.78 -10.07 13.57
C ASN A 26 3.78 -9.80 12.05
N GLU A 27 2.79 -10.34 11.33
CA GLU A 27 2.64 -10.06 9.89
C GLU A 27 2.34 -8.58 9.65
N LYS A 28 1.43 -7.99 10.45
CA LYS A 28 1.10 -6.57 10.37
C LYS A 28 2.35 -5.70 10.57
N ASN A 29 3.12 -5.94 11.63
CA ASN A 29 4.34 -5.17 11.90
C ASN A 29 5.35 -5.25 10.74
N ASN A 30 5.53 -6.44 10.15
CA ASN A 30 6.41 -6.62 9.00
C ASN A 30 5.88 -5.91 7.75
N ILE A 31 4.57 -6.01 7.50
CA ILE A 31 3.90 -5.30 6.40
C ILE A 31 4.10 -3.79 6.55
N GLU A 32 3.84 -3.23 7.72
CA GLU A 32 3.97 -1.79 7.97
C GLU A 32 5.42 -1.33 7.79
N ALA A 33 6.41 -2.11 8.23
CA ALA A 33 7.83 -1.81 8.01
C ALA A 33 8.20 -1.81 6.51
N THR A 34 7.77 -2.83 5.76
CA THR A 34 7.99 -2.92 4.31
C THR A 34 7.33 -1.76 3.56
N LEU A 35 6.09 -1.43 3.90
CA LEU A 35 5.34 -0.33 3.28
C LEU A 35 5.95 1.03 3.61
N HIS A 36 6.43 1.22 4.84
CA HIS A 36 7.11 2.45 5.22
C HIS A 36 8.39 2.67 4.40
N ALA A 37 9.23 1.64 4.28
CA ALA A 37 10.43 1.71 3.44
C ALA A 37 10.08 2.00 1.98
N PHE A 38 9.07 1.31 1.43
CA PHE A 38 8.60 1.56 0.08
C PHE A 38 8.09 3.00 -0.12
N CYS A 39 7.23 3.52 0.76
CA CYS A 39 6.69 4.87 0.65
C CYS A 39 7.78 5.95 0.74
N GLU A 40 8.83 5.70 1.53
CA GLU A 40 9.96 6.62 1.61
C GLU A 40 10.65 6.78 0.25
N ASP A 41 10.88 5.67 -0.45
CA ASP A 41 11.60 5.63 -1.72
C ASP A 41 10.70 5.74 -2.97
N TRP A 42 9.37 5.74 -2.80
CA TRP A 42 8.45 5.68 -3.93
C TRP A 42 8.55 6.95 -4.81
N ALA A 43 8.84 6.74 -6.09
CA ALA A 43 9.11 7.80 -7.05
C ALA A 43 8.50 7.51 -8.45
N ALA A 44 8.19 8.56 -9.20
CA ALA A 44 7.77 8.50 -10.60
C ALA A 44 8.79 9.21 -11.50
N HIS A 45 9.37 8.48 -12.45
CA HIS A 45 10.44 8.99 -13.33
C HIS A 45 11.60 9.67 -12.57
N GLY A 46 11.98 9.11 -11.40
CA GLY A 46 13.03 9.65 -10.54
C GLY A 46 12.59 10.83 -9.66
N HIS A 47 11.36 11.33 -9.82
CA HIS A 47 10.81 12.36 -8.93
C HIS A 47 10.12 11.69 -7.74
N PRO A 48 10.50 12.02 -6.49
CA PRO A 48 9.83 11.48 -5.31
C PRO A 48 8.33 11.78 -5.34
N LEU A 49 7.52 10.79 -4.98
CA LEU A 49 6.12 11.01 -4.69
C LEU A 49 5.96 11.33 -3.19
N ARG A 50 5.00 12.19 -2.85
CA ARG A 50 4.56 12.34 -1.46
C ARG A 50 3.50 11.27 -1.21
N THR A 51 3.79 10.32 -0.33
CA THR A 51 3.04 9.08 -0.23
C THR A 51 2.81 8.70 1.22
N SER A 52 1.84 7.83 1.44
CA SER A 52 1.57 7.24 2.74
C SER A 52 0.95 5.87 2.57
N PHE A 53 0.72 5.18 3.68
CA PHE A 53 -0.01 3.93 3.71
C PHE A 53 -0.81 3.78 4.99
N ARG A 54 -1.78 2.88 4.98
CA ARG A 54 -2.53 2.42 6.16
C ARG A 54 -2.76 0.93 6.10
N VAL A 55 -2.78 0.30 7.27
CA VAL A 55 -3.26 -1.07 7.45
C VAL A 55 -4.54 -1.03 8.27
N GLU A 56 -5.68 -1.25 7.60
CA GLU A 56 -7.00 -1.12 8.19
C GLU A 56 -7.64 -2.49 8.43
N HIS A 57 -8.38 -2.60 9.54
CA HIS A 57 -9.09 -3.82 9.96
C HIS A 57 -8.22 -5.10 10.03
N ASN A 58 -6.89 -4.95 10.09
CA ASN A 58 -5.93 -6.04 9.98
C ASN A 58 -6.13 -6.92 8.74
N GLN A 59 -6.70 -6.37 7.65
CA GLN A 59 -6.96 -7.15 6.43
C GLN A 59 -6.86 -6.30 5.15
N PHE A 60 -6.73 -4.98 5.27
CA PHE A 60 -6.60 -4.09 4.12
C PHE A 60 -5.27 -3.37 4.17
N ILE A 61 -4.58 -3.35 3.03
CA ILE A 61 -3.46 -2.44 2.79
C ILE A 61 -3.97 -1.33 1.90
N ILE A 62 -3.76 -0.09 2.33
CA ILE A 62 -4.10 1.11 1.58
C ILE A 62 -2.79 1.84 1.28
N LEU A 63 -2.44 1.97 0.01
CA LEU A 63 -1.36 2.84 -0.46
C LEU A 63 -1.96 4.16 -0.93
N ALA A 64 -1.30 5.27 -0.61
CA ALA A 64 -1.73 6.60 -0.99
C ALA A 64 -0.60 7.39 -1.66
N ALA A 65 -0.92 8.13 -2.72
CA ALA A 65 -0.02 9.08 -3.37
C ALA A 65 -0.72 10.42 -3.58
N ASP A 66 -0.08 11.50 -3.14
CA ASP A 66 -0.56 12.87 -3.32
C ASP A 66 -0.25 13.34 -4.75
N GLU A 67 -1.26 13.25 -5.61
CA GLU A 67 -1.19 13.65 -7.01
C GLU A 67 -1.03 15.16 -7.20
N SER A 68 -1.27 15.98 -6.17
CA SER A 68 -1.03 17.43 -6.21
C SER A 68 0.46 17.78 -6.13
N TYR A 69 1.28 16.86 -5.59
CA TYR A 69 2.73 17.01 -5.56
C TYR A 69 3.37 16.58 -6.89
N HIS A 70 3.19 15.30 -7.26
CA HIS A 70 3.63 14.73 -8.53
C HIS A 70 2.71 13.57 -8.89
N LEU A 71 2.40 13.44 -10.18
CA LEU A 71 1.56 12.35 -10.68
C LEU A 71 2.34 11.02 -10.71
N PRO A 72 1.75 9.93 -10.19
CA PRO A 72 2.25 8.58 -10.39
C PRO A 72 2.33 8.25 -11.89
N SER A 73 3.47 7.72 -12.33
CA SER A 73 3.63 7.13 -13.67
C SER A 73 3.26 5.65 -13.69
N GLY A 74 3.06 5.07 -14.88
CA GLY A 74 2.84 3.64 -15.05
C GLY A 74 3.88 2.78 -14.33
N CYS A 75 5.18 3.10 -14.50
CA CYS A 75 6.25 2.37 -13.81
C CYS A 75 6.19 2.51 -12.28
N SER A 76 5.77 3.66 -11.76
CA SER A 76 5.60 3.85 -10.31
C SER A 76 4.40 3.08 -9.77
N ILE A 77 3.35 2.89 -10.58
CA ILE A 77 2.22 2.03 -10.21
C ILE A 77 2.63 0.56 -10.26
N ASP A 78 3.45 0.16 -11.24
CA ASP A 78 3.99 -1.20 -11.31
C ASP A 78 4.87 -1.51 -10.09
N SER A 79 5.66 -0.56 -9.59
CA SER A 79 6.43 -0.74 -8.36
C SER A 79 5.55 -0.87 -7.12
N SER A 80 4.42 -0.16 -7.06
CA SER A 80 3.43 -0.33 -5.99
C SER A 80 2.77 -1.71 -6.02
N VAL A 81 2.53 -2.27 -7.19
CA VAL A 81 2.05 -3.66 -7.32
C VAL A 81 3.16 -4.65 -6.94
N HIS A 82 4.42 -4.34 -7.24
CA HIS A 82 5.55 -5.20 -6.89
C HIS A 82 5.72 -5.35 -5.37
N VAL A 83 5.65 -4.27 -4.60
CA VAL A 83 5.77 -4.37 -3.13
C VAL A 83 4.65 -5.21 -2.52
N ILE A 84 3.42 -5.15 -3.06
CA ILE A 84 2.33 -6.01 -2.59
C ILE A 84 2.59 -7.49 -2.92
N LYS A 85 3.18 -7.79 -4.09
CA LYS A 85 3.58 -9.16 -4.44
C LYS A 85 4.71 -9.68 -3.54
N GLU A 86 5.65 -8.83 -3.16
CA GLU A 86 6.70 -9.15 -2.19
C GLU A 86 6.08 -9.51 -0.83
N ILE A 87 5.18 -8.65 -0.32
CA ILE A 87 4.43 -8.91 0.91
C ILE A 87 3.67 -10.25 0.83
N GLN A 88 2.99 -10.52 -0.28
CA GLN A 88 2.31 -11.80 -0.52
C GLN A 88 3.28 -12.99 -0.46
N GLN A 89 4.46 -12.88 -1.07
CA GLN A 89 5.46 -13.95 -1.03
C GLN A 89 5.97 -14.23 0.38
N HIS A 90 6.19 -13.20 1.18
CA HIS A 90 6.67 -13.37 2.56
C HIS A 90 5.60 -13.88 3.53
N THR A 91 4.35 -13.45 3.35
CA THR A 91 3.24 -13.77 4.27
C THR A 91 2.41 -14.98 3.82
N GLN A 92 2.52 -15.37 2.55
CA GLN A 92 1.64 -16.35 1.89
C GLN A 92 0.15 -15.95 1.93
N ILE A 93 -0.14 -14.65 2.07
CA ILE A 93 -1.49 -14.09 2.03
C ILE A 93 -1.75 -13.59 0.61
N ASP A 94 -2.91 -13.94 0.04
CA ASP A 94 -3.29 -13.46 -1.28
C ASP A 94 -3.96 -12.09 -1.20
N PHE A 95 -3.58 -11.18 -2.10
CA PHE A 95 -4.10 -9.81 -2.18
C PHE A 95 -4.77 -9.48 -3.52
N PHE A 96 -4.83 -10.45 -4.45
CA PHE A 96 -5.21 -10.20 -5.85
C PHE A 96 -6.47 -10.98 -6.28
N ASP A 97 -6.92 -11.95 -5.50
CA ASP A 97 -8.22 -12.60 -5.67
C ASP A 97 -9.36 -11.67 -5.25
N ARG A 98 -9.98 -11.05 -6.25
CA ARG A 98 -11.10 -10.11 -6.08
C ARG A 98 -12.44 -10.80 -5.78
N THR A 99 -12.49 -12.13 -5.73
CA THR A 99 -13.72 -12.89 -5.46
C THR A 99 -13.93 -13.15 -3.97
N GLN A 100 -12.92 -12.89 -3.13
CA GLN A 100 -12.98 -13.08 -1.69
C GLN A 100 -13.81 -12.00 -1.01
N ILE A 101 -14.58 -12.40 0.00
CA ILE A 101 -15.35 -11.49 0.86
C ILE A 101 -14.65 -11.43 2.23
N ALA A 102 -14.15 -10.26 2.61
CA ALA A 102 -13.43 -10.10 3.89
C ALA A 102 -14.36 -10.20 5.11
N PHE A 103 -15.57 -9.66 5.04
CA PHE A 103 -16.51 -9.63 6.15
C PHE A 103 -17.80 -10.37 5.76
N LEU A 104 -18.04 -11.50 6.44
CA LEU A 104 -19.32 -12.18 6.42
C LEU A 104 -20.03 -11.83 7.72
N THR A 105 -21.16 -11.13 7.59
CA THR A 105 -22.04 -10.73 8.70
C THR A 105 -22.98 -11.84 9.11
#